data_AF-A0A9W9S2I4-F1
#
_entry.id   AF-A0A9W9S2I4-F1
#
_cell.length_a   1.000
_cell.length_b   1.000
_cell.length_c   1.000
_cell.angle_alpha   90.00
_cell.angle_beta   90.00
_cell.angle_gamma   90.00
#
_symmetry.space_group_name_H-M   'P 1'
#
loop_
_entity.id
_entity.type
_entity.pdbx_description
1 polymer ?
#
loop_
_entity_poly.entity_id
_entity_poly.type
_entity_poly.pdbx_seq_one_letter_code
_entity_poly.pdbx_strand_id
1 'polypeptide(L)'
;MAVSSYLKWAALTLATAQLGAAQTYTSCNPLNATCPADTGLAKWEFNTDFTTGSSAFSKWNTTSGTVESTSLGAKFTISEQGDAPTIESDFYIFFGRVEVKMRAANGTGIISTTVMESDDLDEIDWEQISTYDYSIETDYFGKGNTTSYDRATTVNVTTPEETFHTYTVDWTSSRIEWILDGEVVRTLEYADALNGENYPQTPMRIKIGIWAGGDPDNGEGTIEWAGGETDYTAGPFSMYVESVKIINYNPASAYKYTDKTGAYTSIKATNGTTSTNLASSSSSAQAASSSSSSSSKSSASSSASASASASVSSAGWIAPYSAFATIMATLIASVFLL
;
A
#
# COMPACT_ATOMS: atom_id res chain seq x y z
N MET A 1 -12.16 -12.13 43.62
CA MET A 1 -12.85 -11.80 42.35
C MET A 1 -11.78 -11.57 41.31
N ALA A 2 -11.47 -12.62 40.54
CA ALA A 2 -10.53 -12.56 39.43
C ALA A 2 -11.39 -12.66 38.16
N VAL A 3 -11.32 -11.66 37.28
CA VAL A 3 -11.97 -11.72 35.97
C VAL A 3 -10.88 -12.12 34.98
N SER A 4 -11.02 -13.31 34.44
CA SER A 4 -10.16 -13.88 33.40
C SER A 4 -10.64 -13.42 32.03
N SER A 5 -9.71 -12.77 31.33
CA SER A 5 -9.34 -12.86 29.91
C SER A 5 -10.12 -13.75 28.92
N TYR A 6 -10.08 -13.26 27.66
CA TYR A 6 -10.17 -13.93 26.34
C TYR A 6 -11.54 -13.96 25.63
N LEU A 7 -11.78 -12.96 24.76
CA LEU A 7 -12.55 -13.16 23.53
C LEU A 7 -11.56 -13.55 22.43
N LYS A 8 -11.41 -14.87 22.23
CA LYS A 8 -10.83 -15.45 21.03
C LYS A 8 -11.99 -15.68 20.08
N TRP A 9 -12.07 -14.91 19.00
CA TRP A 9 -12.96 -15.25 17.89
C TRP A 9 -12.44 -16.53 17.25
N ALA A 10 -13.26 -17.58 17.29
CA ALA A 10 -12.96 -18.85 16.67
C ALA A 10 -13.21 -18.72 15.16
N ALA A 11 -12.13 -18.76 14.38
CA ALA A 11 -12.19 -18.98 12.95
C ALA A 11 -12.55 -20.44 12.68
N LEU A 12 -13.66 -20.70 11.99
CA LEU A 12 -13.82 -21.89 11.13
C LEU A 12 -15.04 -21.79 10.20
N THR A 13 -14.89 -21.13 9.06
CA THR A 13 -15.50 -21.54 7.79
C THR A 13 -14.43 -21.37 6.72
N LEU A 14 -13.87 -22.48 6.24
CA LEU A 14 -13.02 -22.49 5.06
C LEU A 14 -13.93 -22.37 3.83
N ALA A 15 -14.57 -21.21 3.67
CA ALA A 15 -15.06 -20.80 2.38
C ALA A 15 -13.81 -20.40 1.58
N THR A 16 -13.50 -21.13 0.52
CA THR A 16 -12.62 -20.60 -0.51
C THR A 16 -13.36 -19.40 -1.09
N ALA A 17 -13.17 -18.23 -0.51
CA ALA A 17 -13.51 -16.99 -1.15
C ALA A 17 -12.64 -16.96 -2.40
N GLN A 18 -13.21 -17.38 -3.53
CA GLN A 18 -12.79 -16.86 -4.81
C GLN A 18 -13.18 -15.38 -4.77
N LEU A 19 -12.42 -14.58 -4.00
CA LEU A 19 -12.31 -13.15 -4.22
C LEU A 19 -12.05 -13.02 -5.72
N GLY A 20 -12.93 -12.27 -6.37
CA GLY A 20 -13.30 -12.49 -7.76
C GLY A 20 -12.07 -12.78 -8.64
N ALA A 21 -12.10 -13.90 -9.35
CA ALA A 21 -11.15 -14.16 -10.44
C ALA A 21 -11.19 -13.05 -11.52
N ALA A 22 -12.13 -12.11 -11.41
CA ALA A 22 -12.22 -10.89 -12.20
C ALA A 22 -11.29 -9.76 -11.69
N GLN A 23 -10.89 -9.73 -10.42
CA GLN A 23 -10.11 -8.62 -9.84
C GLN A 23 -8.61 -8.81 -10.00
N THR A 24 -8.09 -10.03 -9.85
CA THR A 24 -6.64 -10.29 -9.96
C THR A 24 -6.31 -11.39 -10.95
N TYR A 25 -5.56 -11.03 -12.00
CA TYR A 25 -5.15 -11.95 -13.04
C TYR A 25 -3.88 -11.50 -13.74
N THR A 26 -3.16 -12.47 -14.30
CA THR A 26 -2.01 -12.24 -15.15
C THR A 26 -2.15 -13.04 -16.44
N SER A 27 -1.79 -12.44 -17.57
CA SER A 27 -1.74 -13.14 -18.86
C SER A 27 -0.50 -14.04 -18.98
N CYS A 28 0.55 -13.74 -18.20
CA CYS A 28 1.78 -14.52 -18.14
C CYS A 28 2.34 -14.47 -16.72
N ASN A 29 2.23 -15.57 -15.98
CA ASN A 29 2.81 -15.67 -14.65
C ASN A 29 4.32 -16.04 -14.74
N PRO A 30 5.26 -15.18 -14.30
CA PRO A 30 6.69 -15.41 -14.46
C PRO A 30 7.26 -16.49 -13.52
N LEU A 31 6.50 -16.95 -12.52
CA LEU A 31 6.86 -18.13 -11.72
C LEU A 31 6.74 -19.43 -12.53
N ASN A 32 5.88 -19.41 -13.56
CA ASN A 32 5.57 -20.58 -14.37
C ASN A 32 6.21 -20.52 -15.77
N ALA A 33 6.37 -19.32 -16.34
CA ALA A 33 6.85 -19.12 -17.71
C ALA A 33 7.89 -18.00 -17.82
N THR A 34 8.58 -17.90 -18.97
CA THR A 34 9.37 -16.72 -19.30
C THR A 34 8.46 -15.69 -19.93
N CYS A 35 8.20 -14.59 -19.22
CA CYS A 35 7.30 -13.54 -19.69
C CYS A 35 8.05 -12.40 -20.40
N PRO A 36 7.35 -11.61 -21.24
CA PRO A 36 7.84 -10.32 -21.69
C PRO A 36 8.23 -9.42 -20.50
N ALA A 37 9.04 -8.39 -20.77
CA ALA A 37 9.33 -7.40 -19.74
C ALA A 37 8.11 -6.49 -19.55
N ASP A 38 7.79 -6.17 -18.30
CA ASP A 38 6.74 -5.22 -17.93
C ASP A 38 7.13 -3.83 -18.42
N THR A 39 6.17 -3.07 -18.94
CA THR A 39 6.41 -1.67 -19.28
C THR A 39 6.58 -0.87 -17.99
N GLY A 40 7.71 -0.20 -17.81
CA GLY A 40 8.02 0.53 -16.58
C GLY A 40 7.72 2.03 -16.67
N LEU A 41 7.42 2.64 -15.53
CA LEU A 41 7.37 4.09 -15.40
C LEU A 41 8.80 4.65 -15.33
N ALA A 42 9.34 5.13 -16.46
CA ALA A 42 10.67 5.72 -16.56
C ALA A 42 10.77 7.15 -15.99
N LYS A 43 10.07 7.42 -14.87
CA LYS A 43 10.05 8.71 -14.17
C LYS A 43 10.06 8.46 -12.67
N TRP A 44 10.71 9.35 -11.94
CA TRP A 44 10.64 9.36 -10.48
C TRP A 44 9.23 9.66 -9.98
N GLU A 45 8.55 10.62 -10.60
CA GLU A 45 7.22 11.06 -10.19
C GLU A 45 6.26 11.09 -11.38
N PHE A 46 5.02 10.69 -11.13
CA PHE A 46 3.91 10.78 -12.06
C PHE A 46 2.62 11.18 -11.32
N ASN A 47 1.89 12.14 -11.86
CA ASN A 47 0.66 12.64 -11.28
C ASN A 47 -0.44 12.60 -12.35
N THR A 48 -1.61 12.12 -11.97
CA THR A 48 -2.84 12.21 -12.76
C THR A 48 -3.86 13.03 -11.99
N ASP A 49 -4.37 14.08 -12.61
CA ASP A 49 -5.52 14.85 -12.14
C ASP A 49 -6.71 14.53 -13.05
N PHE A 50 -7.65 13.73 -12.55
CA PHE A 50 -8.79 13.26 -13.33
C PHE A 50 -9.88 14.33 -13.51
N THR A 51 -9.72 15.52 -12.92
CA THR A 51 -10.64 16.65 -13.14
C THR A 51 -10.35 17.40 -14.44
N THR A 52 -9.21 17.11 -15.08
CA THR A 52 -8.72 17.81 -16.29
C THR A 52 -9.31 17.32 -17.61
N GLY A 53 -10.30 16.42 -17.57
CA GLY A 53 -10.96 15.86 -18.75
C GLY A 53 -10.30 14.56 -19.25
N SER A 54 -10.74 14.10 -20.42
CA SER A 54 -10.37 12.78 -20.98
C SER A 54 -8.86 12.58 -21.17
N SER A 55 -8.08 13.65 -21.30
CA SER A 55 -6.61 13.55 -21.42
C SER A 55 -5.92 12.98 -20.18
N ALA A 56 -6.56 13.05 -19.00
CA ALA A 56 -6.06 12.46 -17.76
C ALA A 56 -5.87 10.94 -17.86
N PHE A 57 -6.66 10.26 -18.70
CA PHE A 57 -6.59 8.81 -18.89
C PHE A 57 -5.51 8.38 -19.90
N SER A 58 -4.67 9.29 -20.41
CA SER A 58 -3.64 8.95 -21.40
C SER A 58 -2.62 7.88 -20.96
N LYS A 59 -2.55 7.60 -19.65
CA LYS A 59 -1.69 6.60 -19.01
C LYS A 59 -2.45 5.47 -18.32
N TRP A 60 -3.74 5.37 -18.61
CA TRP A 60 -4.66 4.43 -17.98
C TRP A 60 -5.47 3.71 -19.06
N ASN A 61 -5.48 2.39 -19.01
CA ASN A 61 -6.33 1.55 -19.83
C ASN A 61 -7.63 1.26 -19.07
N THR A 62 -8.78 1.50 -19.67
CA THR A 62 -10.06 1.00 -19.15
C THR A 62 -10.16 -0.49 -19.49
N THR A 63 -10.08 -1.34 -18.48
CA THR A 63 -10.08 -2.81 -18.64
C THR A 63 -11.48 -3.41 -18.53
N SER A 64 -12.42 -2.67 -17.92
CA SER A 64 -13.83 -3.05 -17.79
C SER A 64 -14.70 -1.80 -17.67
N GLY A 65 -15.95 -1.91 -18.13
CA GLY A 65 -16.96 -0.84 -18.06
C GLY A 65 -16.56 0.45 -18.77
N THR A 66 -17.09 1.57 -18.30
CA THR A 66 -16.74 2.92 -18.77
C THR A 66 -16.40 3.80 -17.58
N VAL A 67 -15.35 4.61 -17.72
CA VAL A 67 -14.90 5.56 -16.71
C VAL A 67 -14.77 6.91 -17.38
N GLU A 68 -15.45 7.92 -16.84
CA GLU A 68 -15.47 9.27 -17.40
C GLU A 68 -14.87 10.28 -16.42
N SER A 69 -14.28 11.35 -16.97
CA SER A 69 -13.83 12.49 -16.16
C SER A 69 -15.01 13.42 -15.87
N THR A 70 -15.10 13.85 -14.62
CA THR A 70 -16.08 14.82 -14.11
C THR A 70 -15.37 15.90 -13.32
N SER A 71 -16.10 16.90 -12.81
CA SER A 71 -15.55 17.90 -11.87
C SER A 71 -15.08 17.30 -10.53
N LEU A 72 -15.48 16.07 -10.21
CA LEU A 72 -15.04 15.33 -9.01
C LEU A 72 -13.90 14.33 -9.32
N GLY A 73 -13.44 14.29 -10.57
CA GLY A 73 -12.45 13.32 -11.05
C GLY A 73 -13.07 12.17 -11.86
N ALA A 74 -12.38 11.05 -11.92
CA ALA A 74 -12.81 9.85 -12.62
C ALA A 74 -14.01 9.23 -11.88
N LYS A 75 -15.11 9.02 -12.60
CA LYS A 75 -16.34 8.44 -12.07
C LYS A 75 -16.47 7.00 -12.54
N PHE A 76 -16.62 6.09 -11.58
CA PHE A 76 -16.85 4.67 -11.76
C PHE A 76 -18.27 4.37 -11.28
N THR A 77 -19.09 3.69 -12.08
CA THR A 77 -20.51 3.52 -11.76
C THR A 77 -20.99 2.09 -11.96
N ILE A 78 -21.68 1.55 -10.96
CA ILE A 78 -22.47 0.32 -11.04
C ILE A 78 -23.93 0.73 -11.18
N SER A 79 -24.53 0.44 -12.32
CA SER A 79 -25.95 0.69 -12.61
C SER A 79 -26.76 -0.61 -12.65
N GLU A 80 -26.13 -1.72 -13.04
CA GLU A 80 -26.75 -3.03 -13.11
C GLU A 80 -25.78 -4.15 -12.73
N GLN A 81 -26.31 -5.37 -12.58
CA GLN A 81 -25.52 -6.56 -12.28
C GLN A 81 -24.42 -6.78 -13.34
N GLY A 82 -23.23 -7.17 -12.89
CA GLY A 82 -22.07 -7.36 -13.77
C GLY A 82 -21.28 -6.09 -14.12
N ASP A 83 -21.76 -4.90 -13.76
CA ASP A 83 -20.94 -3.68 -13.86
C ASP A 83 -19.75 -3.78 -12.90
N ALA A 84 -18.54 -3.62 -13.45
CA ALA A 84 -17.30 -3.55 -12.68
C ALA A 84 -16.28 -2.59 -13.34
N PRO A 85 -16.61 -1.30 -13.53
CA PRO A 85 -15.72 -0.39 -14.25
C PRO A 85 -14.36 -0.27 -13.55
N THR A 86 -13.30 -0.44 -14.34
CA THR A 86 -11.93 -0.55 -13.84
C THR A 86 -10.96 0.15 -14.79
N ILE A 87 -10.02 0.91 -14.24
CA ILE A 87 -8.84 1.41 -14.95
C ILE A 87 -7.57 0.77 -14.41
N GLU A 88 -6.57 0.64 -15.28
CA GLU A 88 -5.26 0.08 -14.97
C GLU A 88 -4.16 0.96 -15.58
N SER A 89 -3.06 1.21 -14.87
CA SER A 89 -1.93 1.96 -15.42
C SER A 89 -1.27 1.23 -16.60
N ASP A 90 -0.87 1.97 -17.64
CA ASP A 90 -0.14 1.41 -18.80
C ASP A 90 1.32 1.01 -18.48
N PHE A 91 1.72 1.19 -17.22
CA PHE A 91 3.05 0.96 -16.70
C PHE A 91 3.00 0.28 -15.32
N TYR A 92 4.14 -0.25 -14.93
CA TYR A 92 4.44 -0.78 -13.60
C TYR A 92 5.41 0.17 -12.89
N ILE A 93 5.41 0.13 -11.57
CA ILE A 93 6.45 0.70 -10.72
C ILE A 93 7.13 -0.41 -9.93
N PHE A 94 8.34 -0.16 -9.43
CA PHE A 94 9.07 -1.15 -8.64
C PHE A 94 9.58 -0.55 -7.35
N PHE A 95 8.89 -0.88 -6.26
CA PHE A 95 8.87 -0.10 -5.02
C PHE A 95 8.45 1.36 -5.27
N GLY A 96 7.93 2.02 -4.26
CA GLY A 96 7.45 3.38 -4.45
C GLY A 96 6.42 3.82 -3.44
N ARG A 97 5.73 4.89 -3.83
CA ARG A 97 4.61 5.43 -3.10
C ARG A 97 3.47 5.71 -4.07
N VAL A 98 2.28 5.23 -3.75
CA VAL A 98 1.06 5.48 -4.54
C VAL A 98 0.05 6.15 -3.63
N GLU A 99 -0.37 7.37 -3.95
CA GLU A 99 -1.42 8.11 -3.26
C GLU A 99 -2.63 8.21 -4.18
N VAL A 100 -3.77 7.70 -3.75
CA VAL A 100 -5.05 7.78 -4.45
C VAL A 100 -6.01 8.63 -3.60
N LYS A 101 -6.44 9.76 -4.15
CA LYS A 101 -7.48 10.58 -3.52
C LYS A 101 -8.83 10.17 -4.06
N MET A 102 -9.60 9.44 -3.27
CA MET A 102 -10.89 8.88 -3.68
C MET A 102 -11.99 9.10 -2.65
N ARG A 103 -13.23 9.05 -3.14
CA ARG A 103 -14.46 8.93 -2.36
C ARG A 103 -15.14 7.64 -2.82
N ALA A 104 -15.38 6.74 -1.87
CA ALA A 104 -16.00 5.46 -2.13
C ALA A 104 -17.45 5.63 -2.60
N ALA A 105 -18.00 4.59 -3.21
CA ALA A 105 -19.43 4.50 -3.45
C ALA A 105 -20.19 4.20 -2.16
N ASN A 106 -21.51 4.38 -2.19
CA ASN A 106 -22.42 3.85 -1.18
C ASN A 106 -23.14 2.63 -1.79
N GLY A 107 -23.58 1.69 -0.96
CA GLY A 107 -24.49 0.61 -1.31
C GLY A 107 -24.10 -0.68 -0.60
N THR A 108 -25.08 -1.41 -0.06
CA THR A 108 -24.80 -2.74 0.51
C THR A 108 -24.13 -3.61 -0.53
N GLY A 109 -23.03 -4.26 -0.15
CA GLY A 109 -22.28 -5.17 -1.02
C GLY A 109 -21.44 -4.48 -2.10
N ILE A 110 -21.39 -3.14 -2.15
CA ILE A 110 -20.56 -2.40 -3.10
C ILE A 110 -19.16 -2.21 -2.54
N ILE A 111 -18.16 -2.43 -3.41
CA ILE A 111 -16.75 -2.38 -3.08
C ILE A 111 -16.06 -1.31 -3.92
N SER A 112 -15.38 -0.36 -3.29
CA SER A 112 -14.50 0.61 -3.94
C SER A 112 -13.04 0.25 -3.66
N THR A 113 -12.26 -0.04 -4.70
CA THR A 113 -10.94 -0.65 -4.55
C THR A 113 -9.82 0.11 -5.25
N THR A 114 -8.64 0.11 -4.61
CA THR A 114 -7.36 0.42 -5.26
C THR A 114 -6.39 -0.73 -5.02
N VAL A 115 -5.86 -1.31 -6.09
CA VAL A 115 -4.97 -2.47 -6.03
C VAL A 115 -3.65 -2.15 -6.73
N MET A 116 -2.54 -2.46 -6.08
CA MET A 116 -1.25 -2.63 -6.75
C MET A 116 -1.07 -4.12 -7.02
N GLU A 117 -0.90 -4.51 -8.28
CA GLU A 117 -0.84 -5.92 -8.68
C GLU A 117 0.34 -6.18 -9.63
N SER A 118 1.07 -7.27 -9.39
CA SER A 118 2.17 -7.73 -10.24
C SER A 118 1.77 -8.90 -11.13
N ASP A 119 2.61 -9.20 -12.12
CA ASP A 119 2.39 -10.35 -13.01
C ASP A 119 2.60 -11.71 -12.32
N ASP A 120 3.27 -11.77 -11.15
CA ASP A 120 3.31 -12.99 -10.33
C ASP A 120 2.25 -13.05 -9.24
N LEU A 121 1.35 -12.07 -9.18
CA LEU A 121 0.26 -11.94 -8.23
C LEU A 121 0.73 -11.62 -6.79
N ASP A 122 1.88 -10.97 -6.63
CA ASP A 122 2.06 -10.05 -5.50
C ASP A 122 1.03 -8.89 -5.61
N GLU A 123 0.40 -8.54 -4.49
CA GLU A 123 -0.73 -7.63 -4.39
C GLU A 123 -0.68 -6.78 -3.11
N ILE A 124 -1.10 -5.52 -3.20
CA ILE A 124 -1.35 -4.61 -2.06
C ILE A 124 -2.62 -3.83 -2.37
N ASP A 125 -3.58 -3.83 -1.45
CA ASP A 125 -4.89 -3.22 -1.71
C ASP A 125 -5.40 -2.30 -0.57
N TRP A 126 -6.38 -1.49 -0.97
CA TRP A 126 -7.37 -0.86 -0.12
C TRP A 126 -8.75 -1.26 -0.62
N GLU A 127 -9.59 -1.79 0.26
CA GLU A 127 -10.93 -2.26 -0.06
C GLU A 127 -11.94 -1.56 0.85
N GLN A 128 -12.69 -0.59 0.30
CA GLN A 128 -13.80 0.01 1.01
C GLN A 128 -15.07 -0.78 0.72
N ILE A 129 -15.58 -1.45 1.75
CA ILE A 129 -16.84 -2.18 1.74
C ILE A 129 -17.94 -1.23 2.21
N SER A 130 -18.77 -0.75 1.29
CA SER A 130 -19.72 0.34 1.55
C SER A 130 -20.88 -0.01 2.48
N THR A 131 -20.94 -1.26 2.95
CA THR A 131 -21.81 -1.68 4.05
C THR A 131 -21.27 -1.21 5.42
N TYR A 132 -19.99 -0.85 5.52
CA TYR A 132 -19.30 -0.50 6.76
C TYR A 132 -18.73 0.93 6.74
N ASP A 133 -19.60 1.91 6.97
CA ASP A 133 -19.37 3.38 6.84
C ASP A 133 -18.24 3.98 7.71
N TYR A 134 -17.60 3.19 8.57
CA TYR A 134 -16.57 3.66 9.50
C TYR A 134 -15.25 2.88 9.40
N SER A 135 -15.09 2.12 8.32
CA SER A 135 -13.93 1.27 8.12
C SER A 135 -13.54 1.11 6.67
N ILE A 136 -12.26 0.78 6.48
CA ILE A 136 -11.70 0.33 5.21
C ILE A 136 -10.76 -0.83 5.50
N GLU A 137 -10.71 -1.80 4.61
CA GLU A 137 -9.79 -2.92 4.71
C GLU A 137 -8.49 -2.62 3.96
N THR A 138 -7.42 -3.17 4.52
CA THR A 138 -6.10 -3.26 3.91
C THR A 138 -5.78 -4.73 3.77
N ASP A 139 -5.30 -5.17 2.63
CA ASP A 139 -4.87 -6.56 2.43
C ASP A 139 -3.63 -6.61 1.53
N TYR A 140 -2.99 -7.78 1.50
CA TYR A 140 -1.86 -8.06 0.66
C TYR A 140 -1.81 -9.54 0.28
N PHE A 141 -1.35 -9.82 -0.94
CA PHE A 141 -1.06 -11.17 -1.40
C PHE A 141 0.37 -11.29 -1.88
N GLY A 142 0.98 -12.44 -1.61
CA GLY A 142 2.30 -12.78 -2.12
C GLY A 142 2.17 -13.92 -3.10
N LYS A 143 2.58 -13.73 -4.35
CA LYS A 143 2.64 -14.77 -5.39
C LYS A 143 1.31 -15.49 -5.62
N GLY A 144 0.19 -14.80 -5.42
CA GLY A 144 -1.16 -15.36 -5.52
C GLY A 144 -1.48 -16.43 -4.47
N ASN A 145 -0.75 -16.44 -3.35
CA ASN A 145 -0.95 -17.41 -2.29
C ASN A 145 -2.24 -17.09 -1.50
N THR A 146 -3.28 -17.91 -1.68
CA THR A 146 -4.58 -17.79 -1.00
C THR A 146 -4.80 -18.88 0.06
N THR A 147 -3.71 -19.50 0.56
CA THR A 147 -3.82 -20.58 1.57
C THR A 147 -4.32 -20.11 2.93
N SER A 148 -4.23 -18.81 3.23
CA SER A 148 -4.82 -18.16 4.40
C SER A 148 -5.49 -16.84 3.99
N TYR A 149 -6.47 -16.40 4.79
CA TYR A 149 -7.18 -15.12 4.64
C TYR A 149 -7.02 -14.25 5.90
N ASP A 150 -5.90 -14.42 6.60
CA ASP A 150 -5.56 -13.71 7.84
C ASP A 150 -4.78 -12.40 7.59
N ARG A 151 -4.73 -11.97 6.32
CA ARG A 151 -3.91 -10.86 5.84
C ARG A 151 -4.70 -9.55 5.77
N ALA A 152 -6.03 -9.62 5.62
CA ALA A 152 -6.90 -8.47 5.73
C ALA A 152 -6.82 -7.87 7.15
N THR A 153 -6.76 -6.53 7.23
CA THR A 153 -6.89 -5.78 8.47
C THR A 153 -7.76 -4.57 8.23
N THR A 154 -8.81 -4.45 9.04
CA THR A 154 -9.73 -3.32 9.03
C THR A 154 -9.15 -2.17 9.85
N VAL A 155 -9.17 -0.97 9.29
CA VAL A 155 -8.77 0.28 9.96
C VAL A 155 -9.93 1.28 9.92
N ASN A 156 -9.96 2.21 10.86
CA ASN A 156 -11.02 3.21 10.92
C ASN A 156 -10.81 4.30 9.86
N VAL A 157 -11.89 4.65 9.16
CA VAL A 157 -12.02 5.85 8.31
C VAL A 157 -13.38 6.46 8.60
N THR A 158 -13.53 7.78 8.48
CA THR A 158 -14.82 8.44 8.76
C THR A 158 -15.49 8.80 7.45
N THR A 159 -16.70 8.30 7.22
CA THR A 159 -17.56 8.68 6.07
C THR A 159 -16.87 8.58 4.70
N PRO A 160 -16.21 7.45 4.36
CA PRO A 160 -15.47 7.30 3.10
C PRO A 160 -16.34 7.42 1.85
N GLU A 161 -17.67 7.23 1.96
CA GLU A 161 -18.65 7.40 0.89
C GLU A 161 -19.07 8.87 0.68
N GLU A 162 -18.88 9.72 1.69
CA GLU A 162 -19.30 11.13 1.67
C GLU A 162 -18.14 12.08 1.38
N THR A 163 -16.95 11.79 1.90
CA THR A 163 -15.76 12.64 1.81
C THR A 163 -14.62 11.99 1.04
N PHE A 164 -13.83 12.82 0.36
CA PHE A 164 -12.57 12.36 -0.24
C PHE A 164 -11.52 12.16 0.83
N HIS A 165 -10.92 10.98 0.82
CA HIS A 165 -9.73 10.65 1.61
C HIS A 165 -8.55 10.37 0.69
N THR A 166 -7.35 10.52 1.21
CA THR A 166 -6.11 10.16 0.51
C THR A 166 -5.60 8.83 1.07
N TYR A 167 -5.75 7.77 0.28
CA TYR A 167 -5.29 6.43 0.59
C TYR A 167 -3.93 6.23 -0.05
N THR A 168 -2.94 5.94 0.77
CA THR A 168 -1.55 5.87 0.33
C THR A 168 -0.94 4.54 0.71
N VAL A 169 -0.14 3.99 -0.19
CA VAL A 169 0.77 2.87 0.07
C VAL A 169 2.19 3.39 -0.10
N ASP A 170 3.04 3.29 0.93
CA ASP A 170 4.51 3.39 0.81
C ASP A 170 5.09 1.98 0.86
N TRP A 171 5.72 1.55 -0.23
CA TRP A 171 6.16 0.20 -0.45
C TRP A 171 7.65 0.16 -0.75
N THR A 172 8.40 -0.50 0.13
CA THR A 172 9.85 -0.66 0.04
C THR A 172 10.22 -2.13 0.05
N SER A 173 11.51 -2.46 -0.08
CA SER A 173 11.96 -3.85 0.08
C SER A 173 11.89 -4.37 1.53
N SER A 174 11.70 -3.48 2.52
CA SER A 174 11.69 -3.86 3.94
C SER A 174 10.32 -3.76 4.60
N ARG A 175 9.45 -2.86 4.14
CA ARG A 175 8.11 -2.65 4.71
C ARG A 175 7.11 -2.09 3.70
N ILE A 176 5.83 -2.35 3.96
CA ILE A 176 4.67 -1.68 3.38
C ILE A 176 3.99 -0.87 4.48
N GLU A 177 3.69 0.39 4.21
CA GLU A 177 2.88 1.24 5.07
C GLU A 177 1.61 1.66 4.33
N TRP A 178 0.46 1.38 4.94
CA TRP A 178 -0.82 1.97 4.56
C TRP A 178 -1.00 3.26 5.35
N ILE A 179 -1.24 4.34 4.63
CA ILE A 179 -1.32 5.69 5.15
C ILE A 179 -2.66 6.29 4.72
N LEU A 180 -3.47 6.69 5.69
CA LEU A 180 -4.77 7.33 5.50
C LEU A 180 -4.67 8.80 5.90
N ASP A 181 -4.93 9.71 4.96
CA ASP A 181 -4.87 11.17 5.17
C ASP A 181 -3.56 11.67 5.82
N GLY A 182 -2.45 10.99 5.51
CA GLY A 182 -1.12 11.32 6.01
C GLY A 182 -0.72 10.62 7.31
N GLU A 183 -1.61 9.83 7.92
CA GLU A 183 -1.32 9.03 9.12
C GLU A 183 -1.11 7.56 8.76
N VAL A 184 0.00 6.96 9.25
CA VAL A 184 0.24 5.52 9.08
C VAL A 184 -0.77 4.76 9.94
N VAL A 185 -1.61 3.94 9.30
CA VAL A 185 -2.65 3.13 9.97
C VAL A 185 -2.31 1.65 10.02
N ARG A 186 -1.39 1.18 9.16
CA ARG A 186 -0.85 -0.17 9.19
C ARG A 186 0.58 -0.20 8.64
N THR A 187 1.41 -1.04 9.23
CA THR A 187 2.73 -1.39 8.72
C THR A 187 2.84 -2.91 8.63
N LEU A 188 3.35 -3.41 7.50
CA LEU A 188 3.75 -4.80 7.31
C LEU A 188 5.25 -4.83 7.08
N GLU A 189 6.00 -5.44 7.99
CA GLU A 189 7.43 -5.68 7.78
C GLU A 189 7.64 -6.90 6.89
N TYR A 190 8.73 -6.91 6.11
CA TYR A 190 9.11 -8.02 5.24
C TYR A 190 9.09 -9.38 5.97
N ALA A 191 9.57 -9.40 7.21
CA ALA A 191 9.66 -10.63 8.01
C ALA A 191 8.28 -11.17 8.45
N ASP A 192 7.28 -10.31 8.59
CA ASP A 192 5.94 -10.70 9.06
C ASP A 192 5.15 -11.41 7.95
N ALA A 193 5.48 -11.14 6.69
CA ALA A 193 4.88 -11.80 5.53
C ALA A 193 5.57 -13.15 5.21
N LEU A 194 5.49 -14.08 6.17
CA LEU A 194 6.09 -15.42 6.09
C LEU A 194 7.60 -15.36 5.84
N ASN A 195 8.33 -14.58 6.66
CA ASN A 195 9.76 -14.32 6.49
C ASN A 195 10.15 -13.81 5.08
N GLY A 196 9.22 -13.13 4.40
CA GLY A 196 9.42 -12.55 3.08
C GLY A 196 8.91 -13.38 1.90
N GLU A 197 8.49 -14.63 2.13
CA GLU A 197 8.01 -15.51 1.05
C GLU A 197 6.71 -14.96 0.43
N ASN A 198 5.82 -14.42 1.27
CA ASN A 198 4.55 -13.81 0.88
C ASN A 198 4.60 -12.27 0.85
N TYR A 199 5.79 -11.66 0.97
CA TYR A 199 5.90 -10.21 0.92
C TYR A 199 5.82 -9.70 -0.52
N PRO A 200 4.93 -8.74 -0.85
CA PRO A 200 4.86 -8.12 -2.17
C PRO A 200 6.18 -7.43 -2.51
N GLN A 201 6.83 -7.88 -3.58
CA GLN A 201 8.21 -7.52 -3.86
C GLN A 201 8.56 -7.51 -5.35
N THR A 202 7.58 -7.56 -6.24
CA THR A 202 7.79 -7.55 -7.68
C THR A 202 7.05 -6.37 -8.32
N PRO A 203 7.45 -5.88 -9.51
CA PRO A 203 6.87 -4.67 -10.11
C PRO A 203 5.35 -4.77 -10.19
N MET A 204 4.66 -3.71 -9.80
CA MET A 204 3.19 -3.66 -9.76
C MET A 204 2.64 -2.54 -10.63
N ARG A 205 1.55 -2.83 -11.33
CA ARG A 205 0.67 -1.84 -11.96
C ARG A 205 -0.41 -1.42 -10.96
N ILE A 206 -1.03 -0.27 -11.19
CA ILE A 206 -2.07 0.27 -10.32
C ILE A 206 -3.41 0.03 -11.01
N LYS A 207 -4.35 -0.60 -10.30
CA LYS A 207 -5.71 -0.85 -10.73
C LYS A 207 -6.66 -0.13 -9.78
N ILE A 208 -7.67 0.52 -10.34
CA ILE A 208 -8.67 1.25 -9.55
C ILE A 208 -10.03 0.96 -10.14
N GLY A 209 -10.99 0.61 -9.29
CA GLY A 209 -12.31 0.22 -9.76
C GLY A 209 -13.33 0.11 -8.65
N ILE A 210 -14.54 -0.19 -9.07
CA ILE A 210 -15.70 -0.46 -8.22
C ILE A 210 -16.34 -1.76 -8.71
N TRP A 211 -16.81 -2.60 -7.79
CA TRP A 211 -17.49 -3.85 -8.12
C TRP A 211 -18.52 -4.23 -7.04
N ALA A 212 -19.43 -5.15 -7.37
CA ALA A 212 -20.42 -5.65 -6.42
C ALA A 212 -19.92 -6.97 -5.78
N GLY A 213 -19.35 -6.89 -4.58
CA GLY A 213 -19.03 -8.07 -3.77
C GLY A 213 -20.29 -8.83 -3.34
N GLY A 214 -21.38 -8.10 -3.12
CA GLY A 214 -22.72 -8.63 -2.85
C GLY A 214 -23.48 -9.11 -4.09
N ASP A 215 -22.87 -9.22 -5.27
CA ASP A 215 -23.56 -9.78 -6.43
C ASP A 215 -24.10 -11.18 -6.13
N PRO A 216 -25.38 -11.49 -6.40
CA PRO A 216 -25.97 -12.80 -6.10
C PRO A 216 -25.31 -13.98 -6.83
N ASP A 217 -24.54 -13.71 -7.90
CA ASP A 217 -23.76 -14.74 -8.60
C ASP A 217 -22.39 -15.02 -7.93
N ASN A 218 -21.98 -14.22 -6.94
CA ASN A 218 -20.76 -14.48 -6.16
C ASN A 218 -20.93 -15.62 -5.16
N GLY A 219 -19.80 -16.15 -4.68
CA GLY A 219 -19.83 -17.14 -3.59
C GLY A 219 -20.36 -16.55 -2.29
N GLU A 220 -21.05 -17.37 -1.49
CA GLU A 220 -21.67 -16.96 -0.21
C GLU A 220 -20.69 -16.25 0.72
N GLY A 221 -19.43 -16.71 0.81
CA GLY A 221 -18.41 -16.06 1.63
C GLY A 221 -18.01 -14.66 1.15
N THR A 222 -18.03 -14.41 -0.16
CA THR A 222 -17.75 -13.07 -0.73
C THR A 222 -18.93 -12.12 -0.46
N ILE A 223 -20.16 -12.61 -0.60
CA ILE A 223 -21.38 -11.85 -0.30
C ILE A 223 -21.42 -11.50 1.20
N GLU A 224 -21.11 -12.46 2.08
CA GLU A 224 -21.02 -12.25 3.52
C GLU A 224 -19.94 -11.23 3.89
N TRP A 225 -18.74 -11.37 3.31
CA TRP A 225 -17.65 -10.40 3.49
C TRP A 225 -18.06 -8.98 3.06
N ALA A 226 -18.72 -8.85 1.91
CA ALA A 226 -19.23 -7.58 1.40
C ALA A 226 -20.37 -6.98 2.25
N GLY A 227 -20.85 -7.70 3.26
CA GLY A 227 -21.88 -7.26 4.21
C GLY A 227 -23.31 -7.51 3.74
N GLY A 228 -23.51 -8.29 2.68
CA GLY A 228 -24.83 -8.68 2.18
C GLY A 228 -24.97 -8.56 0.66
N GLU A 229 -26.11 -9.01 0.16
CA GLU A 229 -26.45 -8.97 -1.27
C GLU A 229 -26.70 -7.52 -1.75
N THR A 230 -26.22 -7.21 -2.94
CA THR A 230 -26.34 -5.90 -3.58
C THR A 230 -27.75 -5.70 -4.14
N ASP A 231 -28.45 -4.65 -3.70
CA ASP A 231 -29.71 -4.22 -4.31
C ASP A 231 -29.45 -3.21 -5.44
N TYR A 232 -29.29 -3.70 -6.68
CA TYR A 232 -29.07 -2.84 -7.85
C TYR A 232 -30.22 -1.84 -8.10
N THR A 233 -31.42 -2.05 -7.56
CA THR A 233 -32.53 -1.09 -7.69
C THR A 233 -32.34 0.17 -6.85
N ALA A 234 -31.46 0.13 -5.85
CA ALA A 234 -31.05 1.29 -5.05
C ALA A 234 -29.92 2.10 -5.71
N GLY A 235 -29.39 1.62 -6.84
CA GLY A 235 -28.36 2.31 -7.63
C GLY A 235 -28.87 3.54 -8.39
N PRO A 236 -28.00 4.17 -9.21
CA PRO A 236 -26.62 3.77 -9.47
C PRO A 236 -25.68 4.10 -8.30
N PHE A 237 -24.68 3.25 -8.10
CA PHE A 237 -23.63 3.43 -7.10
C PHE A 237 -22.40 4.02 -7.77
N SER A 238 -21.77 5.05 -7.19
CA SER A 238 -20.66 5.75 -7.85
C SER A 238 -19.49 6.05 -6.92
N MET A 239 -18.32 5.55 -7.31
CA MET A 239 -17.03 5.89 -6.74
C MET A 239 -16.40 7.03 -7.56
N TYR A 240 -15.64 7.89 -6.89
CA TYR A 240 -14.92 9.01 -7.52
C TYR A 240 -13.45 9.00 -7.14
N VAL A 241 -12.57 9.21 -8.12
CA VAL A 241 -11.13 9.35 -7.90
C VAL A 241 -10.69 10.70 -8.45
N GLU A 242 -10.30 11.61 -7.56
CA GLU A 242 -9.88 12.96 -7.93
C GLU A 242 -8.50 12.93 -8.60
N SER A 243 -7.54 12.26 -7.95
CA SER A 243 -6.15 12.25 -8.39
C SER A 243 -5.40 11.01 -7.96
N VAL A 244 -4.37 10.66 -8.73
CA VAL A 244 -3.38 9.64 -8.38
C VAL A 244 -1.99 10.26 -8.46
N LYS A 245 -1.21 10.12 -7.39
CA LYS A 245 0.20 10.52 -7.33
C LYS A 245 1.07 9.29 -7.09
N ILE A 246 2.12 9.16 -7.90
CA ILE A 246 3.02 8.01 -7.89
C ILE A 246 4.46 8.51 -7.77
N ILE A 247 5.21 7.92 -6.84
CA ILE A 247 6.66 8.02 -6.77
C ILE A 247 7.22 6.62 -7.04
N ASN A 248 7.97 6.45 -8.12
CA ASN A 248 8.62 5.18 -8.45
C ASN A 248 10.04 5.18 -7.91
N TYR A 249 10.33 4.32 -6.92
CA TYR A 249 11.65 4.29 -6.28
C TYR A 249 12.74 3.70 -7.18
N ASN A 250 12.37 2.96 -8.23
CA ASN A 250 13.30 2.42 -9.21
C ASN A 250 12.85 2.74 -10.65
N PRO A 251 12.93 4.00 -11.12
CA PRO A 251 12.48 4.37 -12.46
C PRO A 251 13.19 3.58 -13.56
N ALA A 252 12.41 2.97 -14.44
CA ALA A 252 12.89 2.18 -15.56
C ALA A 252 11.88 2.21 -16.71
N SER A 253 12.32 2.01 -17.95
CA SER A 253 11.40 1.84 -19.09
C SER A 253 10.80 0.44 -19.16
N ALA A 254 11.46 -0.56 -18.56
CA ALA A 254 10.91 -1.90 -18.44
C ALA A 254 11.56 -2.67 -17.28
N TYR A 255 10.80 -3.60 -16.71
CA TYR A 255 11.24 -4.54 -15.68
C TYR A 255 11.16 -5.97 -16.21
N LYS A 256 12.19 -6.78 -15.96
CA LYS A 256 12.23 -8.16 -16.43
C LYS A 256 12.58 -9.11 -15.29
N TYR A 257 11.72 -10.11 -15.07
CA TYR A 257 12.03 -11.28 -14.27
C TYR A 257 13.16 -12.07 -14.95
N THR A 258 14.31 -12.23 -14.28
CA THR A 258 15.46 -12.96 -14.82
C THR A 258 15.42 -14.45 -14.51
N ASP A 259 14.58 -14.86 -13.57
CA ASP A 259 14.32 -16.24 -13.19
C ASP A 259 12.85 -16.39 -12.76
N LYS A 260 12.49 -17.54 -12.16
CA LYS A 260 11.13 -17.90 -11.76
C LYS A 260 10.89 -17.81 -10.25
N THR A 261 11.76 -17.13 -9.51
CA THR A 261 11.70 -17.11 -8.05
C THR A 261 10.64 -16.17 -7.49
N GLY A 262 10.24 -15.14 -8.24
CA GLY A 262 9.41 -14.04 -7.73
C GLY A 262 10.10 -13.23 -6.63
N ALA A 263 11.44 -13.29 -6.57
CA ALA A 263 12.22 -12.47 -5.65
C ALA A 263 12.50 -11.10 -6.28
N TYR A 264 12.46 -10.02 -5.49
CA TYR A 264 12.80 -8.68 -5.99
C TYR A 264 14.22 -8.60 -6.58
N THR A 265 15.14 -9.45 -6.10
CA THR A 265 16.51 -9.55 -6.63
C THR A 265 16.59 -10.14 -8.04
N SER A 266 15.54 -10.82 -8.50
CA SER A 266 15.43 -11.35 -9.86
C SER A 266 14.96 -10.30 -10.88
N ILE A 267 14.59 -9.09 -10.41
CA ILE A 267 14.04 -8.06 -11.28
C ILE A 267 15.16 -7.22 -11.88
N LYS A 268 15.27 -7.25 -13.21
CA LYS A 268 16.19 -6.40 -13.97
C LYS A 268 15.45 -5.21 -14.57
N ALA A 269 15.71 -4.03 -14.01
CA ALA A 269 15.30 -2.75 -14.59
C ALA A 269 16.15 -2.38 -15.82
N THR A 270 15.53 -1.82 -16.85
CA THR A 270 16.21 -1.29 -18.04
C THR A 270 15.81 0.16 -18.29
N ASN A 271 16.79 1.02 -18.58
CA ASN A 271 16.55 2.40 -19.02
C ASN A 271 16.62 2.45 -20.55
N GLY A 272 15.47 2.43 -21.18
CA GLY A 272 15.29 2.60 -22.62
C GLY A 272 15.59 4.02 -23.08
N THR A 273 16.84 4.43 -22.99
CA THR A 273 17.45 5.42 -23.89
C THR A 273 18.91 5.07 -24.10
N THR A 274 19.20 4.36 -25.19
CA THR A 274 20.42 4.65 -25.92
C THR A 274 20.22 6.04 -26.54
N SER A 275 20.83 7.06 -25.95
CA SER A 275 21.04 8.35 -26.62
C SER A 275 22.43 8.86 -26.30
N THR A 276 23.16 9.00 -27.39
CA THR A 276 24.51 9.48 -27.61
C THR A 276 24.86 10.79 -26.90
N ASN A 277 26.14 10.87 -26.51
CA ASN A 277 26.95 12.06 -26.24
C ASN A 277 26.65 12.88 -24.98
N LEU A 278 27.37 12.52 -23.91
CA LEU A 278 28.40 13.42 -23.39
C LEU A 278 29.75 12.67 -23.33
N ALA A 279 30.59 12.88 -24.35
CA ALA A 279 32.03 12.98 -24.12
C ALA A 279 32.26 14.26 -23.30
N SER A 280 33.13 14.38 -22.32
CA SER A 280 34.46 13.79 -22.07
C SER A 280 34.69 13.92 -20.54
N SER A 281 35.61 13.26 -19.84
CA SER A 281 36.94 12.75 -20.20
C SER A 281 37.50 11.98 -18.99
N SER A 282 38.06 10.79 -19.26
CA SER A 282 39.31 10.18 -18.74
C SER A 282 39.68 10.33 -17.24
N SER A 283 40.14 9.32 -16.51
CA SER A 283 40.87 8.12 -16.92
C SER A 283 40.96 7.14 -15.75
N SER A 284 40.60 5.88 -16.01
CA SER A 284 41.02 4.73 -15.20
C SER A 284 42.48 4.39 -15.50
N ALA A 285 43.35 4.47 -14.51
CA ALA A 285 44.66 3.84 -14.54
C ALA A 285 44.58 2.49 -13.81
N GLN A 286 44.58 1.40 -14.57
CA GLN A 286 45.01 0.09 -14.09
C GLN A 286 46.53 0.08 -13.97
N ALA A 287 47.04 -0.40 -12.83
CA ALA A 287 48.41 -0.85 -12.71
C ALA A 287 48.40 -2.28 -12.17
N ALA A 288 48.94 -3.20 -12.98
CA ALA A 288 49.37 -4.52 -12.57
C ALA A 288 50.90 -4.57 -12.70
N SER A 289 51.60 -5.00 -11.64
CA SER A 289 52.73 -5.94 -11.75
C SER A 289 53.44 -6.19 -10.40
N SER A 290 53.51 -7.48 -10.07
CA SER A 290 54.65 -8.26 -9.54
C SER A 290 55.32 -7.94 -8.19
N SER A 291 55.25 -8.97 -7.34
CA SER A 291 56.19 -9.47 -6.33
C SER A 291 57.63 -8.94 -6.30
N SER A 292 58.12 -8.62 -5.11
CA SER A 292 59.32 -9.26 -4.53
C SER A 292 59.41 -9.03 -3.02
N SER A 293 59.87 -10.07 -2.33
CA SER A 293 60.13 -10.17 -0.90
C SER A 293 61.35 -9.37 -0.43
N SER A 294 61.35 -8.85 0.80
CA SER A 294 62.37 -9.15 1.81
C SER A 294 62.08 -8.46 3.14
N SER A 295 62.72 -9.03 4.16
CA SER A 295 62.39 -9.04 5.57
C SER A 295 63.07 -7.95 6.42
N SER A 296 62.45 -7.71 7.58
CA SER A 296 63.06 -7.73 8.91
C SER A 296 63.24 -6.41 9.70
N LYS A 297 62.91 -6.56 11.00
CA LYS A 297 63.38 -5.88 12.21
C LYS A 297 62.70 -4.60 12.71
N SER A 298 61.75 -4.81 13.62
CA SER A 298 61.77 -4.40 15.04
C SER A 298 62.50 -3.11 15.46
N SER A 299 61.78 -2.22 16.15
CA SER A 299 62.09 -1.81 17.53
C SER A 299 61.04 -0.85 18.10
N ALA A 300 60.76 -1.01 19.39
CA ALA A 300 59.82 -0.27 20.21
C ALA A 300 60.34 1.11 20.67
N SER A 301 59.43 2.00 21.02
CA SER A 301 59.45 2.94 22.17
C SER A 301 58.22 3.86 22.03
N SER A 302 57.18 3.78 22.88
CA SER A 302 57.05 4.31 24.24
C SER A 302 57.28 5.82 24.37
N SER A 303 56.19 6.57 24.51
CA SER A 303 56.10 7.69 25.47
C SER A 303 54.65 8.10 25.68
N ALA A 304 54.23 8.04 26.94
CA ALA A 304 52.97 8.47 27.49
C ALA A 304 52.87 10.00 27.63
N SER A 305 51.64 10.50 27.78
CA SER A 305 51.16 11.58 28.70
C SER A 305 49.68 11.81 28.30
N ALA A 306 48.64 11.45 29.05
CA ALA A 306 48.23 11.82 30.42
C ALA A 306 48.01 13.33 30.62
N SER A 307 46.73 13.72 30.73
CA SER A 307 46.12 14.75 31.61
C SER A 307 44.65 14.93 31.12
N ALA A 308 43.61 14.36 31.71
CA ALA A 308 43.02 14.53 33.05
C ALA A 308 42.12 15.79 33.21
N SER A 309 40.83 15.50 33.44
CA SER A 309 39.88 16.22 34.32
C SER A 309 39.28 17.55 33.77
N ALA A 310 38.04 17.94 34.04
CA ALA A 310 37.12 17.57 35.12
C ALA A 310 35.64 17.80 34.74
N SER A 311 34.80 16.97 35.34
CA SER A 311 33.40 17.17 35.65
C SER A 311 33.13 18.46 36.45
N VAL A 312 32.05 19.17 36.12
CA VAL A 312 31.39 20.10 37.06
C VAL A 312 29.95 19.63 37.25
N SER A 313 29.69 19.15 38.46
CA SER A 313 28.38 19.05 39.06
C SER A 313 28.00 20.43 39.62
N SER A 314 26.75 20.85 39.46
CA SER A 314 26.12 21.74 40.44
C SER A 314 24.64 21.38 40.58
N ALA A 315 24.28 21.06 41.81
CA ALA A 315 22.93 20.89 42.31
C ALA A 315 22.54 22.13 43.11
N GLY A 316 21.24 22.40 43.22
CA GLY A 316 20.67 23.42 44.10
C GLY A 316 19.51 24.16 43.45
N TRP A 317 18.28 24.32 43.97
CA TRP A 317 17.50 23.76 45.08
C TRP A 317 16.12 24.50 45.00
N ILE A 318 15.00 23.79 45.25
CA ILE A 318 13.75 24.17 46.00
C ILE A 318 13.06 25.53 45.63
N ALA A 319 11.77 25.64 45.26
CA ALA A 319 10.55 25.24 45.99
C ALA A 319 9.27 25.29 45.12
N PRO A 320 8.20 24.58 45.49
CA PRO A 320 6.85 24.72 44.95
C PRO A 320 5.93 25.58 45.86
N TYR A 321 4.96 26.28 45.29
CA TYR A 321 3.81 26.88 45.98
C TYR A 321 2.54 26.43 45.23
N SER A 322 1.77 25.49 45.78
CA SER A 322 0.53 25.69 46.59
C SER A 322 -0.67 26.14 45.73
N ALA A 323 -1.61 25.24 45.40
CA ALA A 323 -2.75 24.84 46.23
C ALA A 323 -3.70 26.00 46.58
N PHE A 324 -4.84 26.05 45.88
CA PHE A 324 -6.13 26.46 46.46
C PHE A 324 -7.21 25.50 45.95
N ALA A 325 -7.62 24.59 46.81
CA ALA A 325 -8.92 23.96 46.79
C ALA A 325 -9.71 24.58 47.95
N THR A 326 -10.97 24.99 47.75
CA THR A 326 -12.14 24.53 48.54
C THR A 326 -13.44 25.32 48.28
N ILE A 327 -14.56 24.53 48.22
CA ILE A 327 -15.91 24.78 48.80
C ILE A 327 -16.82 25.77 48.02
N MET A 328 -18.05 25.46 47.55
CA MET A 328 -19.25 24.79 48.11
C MET A 328 -19.97 23.98 47.01
N ALA A 329 -20.48 22.76 47.18
CA ALA A 329 -21.55 22.27 48.06
C ALA A 329 -22.98 22.78 47.72
N THR A 330 -23.69 21.92 46.96
CA THR A 330 -25.11 21.49 47.11
C THR A 330 -26.24 22.52 47.14
N LEU A 331 -27.19 22.37 46.21
CA LEU A 331 -28.62 22.34 46.56
C LEU A 331 -29.36 21.25 45.78
N ILE A 332 -30.12 20.48 46.54
CA ILE A 332 -31.05 19.40 46.18
C ILE A 332 -32.36 20.01 45.67
N ALA A 333 -32.99 19.42 44.65
CA ALA A 333 -34.44 19.15 44.63
C ALA A 333 -34.82 18.26 43.44
N SER A 334 -35.59 17.22 43.78
CA SER A 334 -36.03 16.11 42.96
C SER A 334 -37.41 16.36 42.30
N VAL A 335 -37.81 15.40 41.44
CA VAL A 335 -39.18 15.01 41.01
C VAL A 335 -39.87 15.97 40.01
N PHE A 336 -40.48 15.56 38.88
CA PHE A 336 -41.40 14.45 38.64
C PHE A 336 -41.44 13.99 37.17
N LEU A 337 -41.82 12.71 37.00
CA LEU A 337 -42.29 12.05 35.79
C LEU A 337 -43.40 12.85 35.07
N LEU A 338 -43.35 12.82 33.74
CA LEU A 338 -44.36 12.22 32.84
C LEU A 338 -43.68 11.85 31.52
#